data_AF-A0A2L2Z877-F1
#
_entry.id   AF-A0A2L2Z877-F1
#
_cell.length_a   1.000
_cell.length_b   1.000
_cell.length_c   1.000
_cell.angle_alpha   90.00
_cell.angle_beta   90.00
_cell.angle_gamma   90.00
#
_symmetry.space_group_name_H-M   'P 1'
#
loop_
_entity.id
_entity.type
_entity.pdbx_description
1 polymer ?
#
loop_
_entity_poly.entity_id
_entity_poly.type
_entity_poly.pdbx_seq_one_letter_code
_entity_poly.pdbx_strand_id
1 'polypeptide(L)' 'SLCMTDPDAPCRATPKYRYRHHWVVVYFPGTEGERGDVLSEYGGSGPPSGTGWHRYVFLIYKHPGKL' A
#
# COMPACT_ATOMS: atom_id res chain seq x y z
N SER A 1 6.24 8.90 -4.11
CA SER A 1 6.07 7.55 -3.58
C SER A 1 4.61 7.20 -3.49
N LEU A 2 4.29 5.93 -3.69
CA LEU A 2 2.97 5.32 -3.65
C LEU A 2 3.01 4.20 -2.61
N CYS A 3 2.00 4.15 -1.75
CA CYS A 3 1.78 3.05 -0.82
C CYS A 3 0.31 2.64 -0.84
N MET A 4 0.04 1.34 -0.94
CA MET A 4 -1.27 0.75 -0.67
C MET A 4 -1.19 0.03 0.67
N THR A 5 -2.09 0.34 1.61
CA THR A 5 -2.09 -0.30 2.94
C THR A 5 -3.48 -0.71 3.40
N ASP A 6 -3.53 -1.82 4.13
CA ASP A 6 -4.69 -2.32 4.86
C ASP A 6 -4.55 -2.00 6.37
N PRO A 7 -5.27 -0.99 6.89
CA PRO A 7 -5.31 -0.66 8.31
C PRO A 7 -6.22 -1.60 9.13
N ASP A 8 -6.94 -2.51 8.47
CA ASP A 8 -7.90 -3.42 9.06
C ASP A 8 -7.33 -4.85 9.20
N ALA A 9 -6.06 -5.12 8.85
CA ALA A 9 -5.49 -6.47 8.95
C ALA A 9 -5.33 -6.98 10.42
N PRO A 10 -5.72 -8.24 10.75
CA PRO A 10 -6.45 -9.19 9.92
C PRO A 10 -7.96 -8.97 9.93
N CYS A 11 -8.51 -8.23 10.90
CA CYS A 11 -9.88 -7.73 10.87
C CYS A 11 -9.98 -6.35 11.54
N ARG A 12 -10.95 -5.52 11.13
CA ARG A 12 -11.11 -4.15 11.66
C ARG A 12 -11.33 -4.11 13.17
N ALA A 13 -12.05 -5.09 13.71
CA ALA A 13 -12.36 -5.16 15.13
C ALA A 13 -11.11 -5.38 16.00
N THR A 14 -10.16 -6.20 15.52
CA THR A 14 -8.92 -6.53 16.23
C THR A 14 -7.72 -6.46 15.27
N PRO A 15 -7.29 -5.25 14.88
CA PRO A 15 -6.38 -5.03 13.75
C PRO A 15 -4.91 -5.20 14.15
N LYS A 16 -4.54 -6.43 14.54
CA LYS A 16 -3.20 -6.77 15.05
C LYS A 16 -2.06 -6.50 14.07
N TYR A 17 -2.33 -6.56 12.76
CA TYR A 17 -1.33 -6.35 11.70
C TYR A 17 -1.48 -4.99 11.02
N ARG A 18 -2.24 -4.06 11.60
CA ARG A 18 -2.23 -2.67 11.18
C ARG A 18 -0.79 -2.16 11.23
N TYR A 19 -0.21 -1.60 10.17
CA TYR A 19 -0.71 -1.26 8.83
C TYR A 19 -0.05 -2.19 7.79
N ARG A 20 -0.76 -3.22 7.33
CA ARG A 20 -0.19 -4.18 6.36
C ARG A 20 0.01 -3.43 5.05
N HIS A 21 1.22 -3.37 4.52
CA HIS A 21 1.47 -2.79 3.20
C HIS A 21 1.26 -3.86 2.12
N HIS A 22 0.52 -3.49 1.08
CA HIS A 22 0.16 -4.33 -0.06
C HIS A 22 0.88 -3.91 -1.34
N TRP A 23 1.41 -2.69 -1.38
CA TRP A 23 2.20 -2.19 -2.50
C TRP A 23 3.02 -1.00 -2.04
N VAL A 24 4.33 -0.97 -2.35
CA VAL A 24 5.19 0.19 -2.05
C VAL A 24 6.07 0.47 -3.26
N VAL A 25 5.93 1.66 -3.82
CA VAL A 25 6.76 2.18 -4.91
C VAL A 25 7.34 3.52 -4.50
N VAL A 26 8.65 3.65 -4.56
CA VAL A 26 9.35 4.91 -4.30
C VAL A 26 9.93 5.47 -5.59
N TYR A 27 10.33 6.74 -5.57
CA TYR A 27 10.92 7.41 -6.73
C TYR A 27 10.08 7.27 -8.01
N PHE A 28 8.92 7.93 -8.07
CA PHE A 28 8.09 7.95 -9.28
C PHE A 28 8.34 9.25 -10.04
N PRO A 29 9.04 9.24 -11.19
CA PRO A 29 9.19 10.41 -12.03
C PRO A 29 7.82 10.70 -12.62
N GLY A 30 7.32 11.92 -12.48
CA GLY A 30 5.93 12.28 -12.81
C GLY A 30 5.59 12.23 -14.31
N THR A 31 6.40 11.57 -15.13
CA THR A 31 6.27 11.42 -16.58
C THR A 31 5.81 10.00 -16.92
N GLU A 32 4.94 9.89 -17.92
CA GLU A 32 4.46 8.59 -18.39
C GLU A 32 5.63 7.71 -18.85
N GLY A 33 5.68 6.47 -18.34
CA GLY A 33 6.64 5.45 -18.77
C GLY A 33 7.82 5.22 -17.81
N GLU A 34 8.12 6.14 -16.89
CA GLU A 34 9.16 5.91 -15.90
C GLU A 34 8.61 5.11 -14.70
N ARG A 35 9.19 3.92 -14.49
CA ARG A 35 8.81 3.04 -13.39
C ARG A 35 9.56 3.47 -12.14
N GLY A 36 8.83 3.67 -11.05
CA GLY A 36 9.47 3.86 -9.76
C GLY A 36 10.08 2.58 -9.21
N ASP A 37 10.95 2.74 -8.23
CA ASP A 37 11.62 1.63 -7.54
C ASP A 37 10.60 0.89 -6.66
N VAL A 38 10.34 -0.38 -6.99
CA VAL A 38 9.37 -1.22 -6.26
C VAL A 38 10.05 -1.80 -5.03
N LEU A 39 9.64 -1.36 -3.84
CA LEU A 39 10.12 -1.92 -2.56
C LEU A 39 9.26 -3.09 -2.07
N SER A 40 7.98 -3.10 -2.47
CA SER A 40 7.07 -4.21 -2.20
C SER A 40 6.14 -4.34 -3.39
N GLU A 41 6.15 -5.49 -4.05
CA GLU A 41 5.29 -5.76 -5.20
C GLU A 41 3.81 -5.65 -4.83
N TYR A 42 2.97 -5.42 -5.84
CA TYR A 42 1.53 -5.35 -5.66
C TYR A 42 0.97 -6.73 -5.30
N GLY A 43 0.45 -6.85 -4.07
CA GLY A 43 -0.13 -8.08 -3.52
C GLY A 43 -1.66 -8.18 -3.60
N GLY A 44 -2.35 -7.21 -4.20
CA GLY A 44 -3.83 -7.20 -4.28
C GLY A 44 -4.54 -7.11 -2.93
N SER A 45 -5.87 -7.26 -2.96
CA SER A 45 -6.69 -7.40 -1.75
C SER A 45 -6.86 -8.87 -1.40
N GLY A 46 -6.65 -9.25 -0.15
CA GLY A 46 -6.74 -10.64 0.32
C GLY A 46 -7.15 -10.75 1.78
N PRO A 47 -8.31 -10.18 2.19
CA PRO A 47 -8.76 -10.29 3.57
C PRO A 47 -9.08 -11.75 3.91
N PRO A 48 -8.76 -12.24 5.12
CA PRO A 48 -9.13 -13.60 5.53
C PRO A 48 -10.66 -13.79 5.55
N SER A 49 -11.13 -15.03 5.38
CA SER A 49 -12.56 -15.31 5.46
C SER A 49 -13.13 -14.98 6.84
N GLY A 50 -14.31 -14.37 6.89
CA GLY A 50 -15.00 -14.02 8.13
C GLY A 50 -14.51 -12.75 8.83
N THR A 51 -13.55 -12.00 8.27
CA THR A 51 -13.01 -10.77 8.90
C THR A 51 -13.75 -9.49 8.52
N GLY A 52 -14.74 -9.62 7.63
CA GLY A 52 -15.55 -8.51 7.12
C GLY A 52 -14.86 -7.70 6.02
N TRP A 53 -15.31 -6.46 5.83
CA TRP A 53 -14.77 -5.57 4.80
C TRP A 53 -13.53 -4.83 5.28
N HIS A 54 -12.45 -4.93 4.51
CA HIS A 54 -11.19 -4.23 4.77
C HIS A 54 -11.12 -2.94 3.96
N ARG A 55 -10.52 -1.91 4.55
CA ARG A 55 -10.08 -0.72 3.81
C ARG A 55 -8.75 -1.03 3.13
N TYR A 56 -8.61 -0.57 1.90
CA TYR A 56 -7.32 -0.51 1.24
C TYR A 56 -7.10 0.95 0.85
N VAL A 57 -6.12 1.57 1.48
CA VAL A 57 -5.86 3.01 1.38
C VAL A 57 -4.65 3.23 0.50
N PHE A 58 -4.84 3.99 -0.58
CA PHE A 58 -3.76 4.49 -1.41
C PHE A 58 -3.26 5.82 -0.86
N LEU A 59 -1.96 5.92 -0.64
CA LEU A 59 -1.26 7.11 -0.16
C LEU A 59 -0.23 7.52 -1.22
N ILE A 60 -0.29 8.78 -1.64
CA ILE A 60 0.64 9.37 -2.61
C ILE A 60 1.42 10.48 -1.91
N TYR A 61 2.75 10.38 -1.97
CA TYR A 61 3.66 11.35 -1.40
C TYR A 61 4.52 11.99 -2.48
N LYS A 62 4.55 13.32 -2.51
CA LYS A 62 5.50 14.09 -3.32
C LYS A 62 6.81 14.22 -2.56
N HIS A 63 7.92 13.91 -3.22
CA HIS A 63 9.27 14.12 -2.69
C HIS A 63 10.00 15.19 -3.53
N PRO A 64 10.93 15.96 -2.95
CA PRO A 64 11.69 16.97 -3.68
C PRO A 64 12.73 16.40 -4.65
N GLY A 65 13.02 15.10 -4.56
CA GLY A 65 14.00 14.41 -5.41
C GLY A 65 13.97 12.90 -5.17
N LYS A 66 15.00 12.20 -5.67
CA LYS A 66 15.22 10.78 -5.35
C LYS A 66 15.56 10.63 -3.87
N LEU A 67 14.98 9.60 -3.24
CA LEU A 67 15.27 9.22 -1.84
C LEU A 67 16.68 8.64 -1.71
#